data_AF-A0A520IND5-F1
#
_entry.id   AF-A0A520IND5-F1
#
_cell.length_a   1.000
_cell.length_b   1.000
_cell.length_c   1.000
_cell.angle_alpha   90.00
_cell.angle_beta   90.00
_cell.angle_gamma   90.00
#
_symmetry.space_group_name_H-M   'P 1'
#
loop_
_entity.id
_entity.type
_entity.pdbx_description
1 polymer ?
#
loop_
_entity_poly.entity_id
_entity_poly.type
_entity_poly.pdbx_seq_one_letter_code
_entity_poly.pdbx_strand_id
1 'polypeptide(L)' 'VIALVGDQLGDFSDAFNVPGVTPAQRRALAGGKALKTMWGHGWFVLPNPVYGTALKGGRDDVFPADKRWTPPTAGAEP' A
#
# COMPACT_ATOMS: atom_id res chain seq x y z
N VAL A 1 11.92 -2.77 21.54
CA VAL A 1 12.38 -2.06 20.32
C VAL A 1 11.71 -0.69 20.28
N ILE A 2 12.46 0.39 20.03
CA ILE A 2 11.91 1.76 20.03
C ILE A 2 11.66 2.33 18.62
N ALA A 3 12.28 1.74 17.60
CA ALA A 3 12.06 2.06 16.20
C ALA A 3 12.28 0.84 15.30
N LEU A 4 11.53 0.76 14.21
CA LEU A 4 11.66 -0.20 13.13
C LEU A 4 11.86 0.56 11.82
N VAL A 5 12.78 0.07 11.00
CA VAL A 5 13.05 0.60 9.66
C VAL A 5 13.06 -0.58 8.70
N GLY A 6 12.30 -0.46 7.63
CA GLY A 6 12.10 -1.56 6.68
C GLY A 6 11.58 -1.06 5.34
N ASP A 7 11.69 -1.89 4.32
CA ASP A 7 11.18 -1.63 2.98
C ASP A 7 9.93 -2.46 2.66
N GLN A 8 9.56 -3.39 3.55
CA GLN A 8 8.38 -4.23 3.42
C GLN A 8 7.49 -4.12 4.65
N LEU A 9 6.17 -4.19 4.44
CA LEU A 9 5.21 -4.11 5.54
C LEU A 9 5.40 -5.22 6.59
N GLY A 10 5.92 -6.39 6.18
CA GLY A 10 6.23 -7.51 7.07
C GLY A 10 7.34 -7.21 8.08
N ASP A 11 8.19 -6.21 7.83
CA ASP A 11 9.27 -5.80 8.76
C ASP A 11 8.71 -5.13 10.03
N PHE A 12 7.46 -4.66 9.97
CA PHE A 12 6.83 -3.90 11.04
C PHE A 12 5.84 -4.74 11.86
N SER A 13 5.15 -5.69 11.22
CA SER A 13 4.18 -6.55 11.89
C SER A 13 3.83 -7.79 11.08
N ASP A 14 3.71 -8.92 11.78
CA ASP A 14 3.23 -10.18 11.21
C ASP A 14 1.79 -10.11 10.68
N ALA A 15 1.01 -9.11 11.09
CA ALA A 15 -0.33 -8.86 10.54
C ALA A 15 -0.29 -8.63 9.02
N PHE A 16 0.86 -8.23 8.45
CA PHE A 16 1.04 -8.05 7.01
C PHE A 16 1.51 -9.31 6.27
N ASN A 17 1.85 -10.38 7.00
CA ASN A 17 2.38 -11.64 6.46
C ASN A 17 1.35 -12.77 6.42
N VAL A 18 0.10 -12.48 6.80
CA VAL A 18 -1.01 -13.45 6.73
C VAL A 18 -1.12 -13.99 5.29
N PRO A 19 -1.23 -15.30 5.06
CA PRO A 19 -1.39 -15.82 3.71
C PRO A 19 -2.68 -15.33 3.04
N GLY A 20 -2.61 -15.01 1.74
CA GLY A 20 -3.80 -14.68 0.94
C GLY A 20 -4.33 -13.25 1.07
N VAL A 21 -3.67 -12.35 1.83
CA VAL A 21 -4.09 -10.94 1.87
C VAL A 21 -3.81 -10.26 0.52
N THR A 22 -4.82 -9.58 -0.01
CA THR A 22 -4.70 -8.83 -1.27
C THR A 22 -3.93 -7.52 -1.08
N PRO A 23 -3.36 -6.93 -2.15
CA PRO A 23 -2.76 -5.60 -2.08
C PRO A 23 -3.69 -4.53 -1.50
N ALA A 24 -4.99 -4.60 -1.81
CA ALA A 24 -6.00 -3.68 -1.27
C ALA A 24 -6.18 -3.83 0.25
N GLN A 25 -6.25 -5.06 0.75
CA GLN A 25 -6.36 -5.32 2.19
C GLN A 25 -5.09 -4.89 2.94
N ARG A 26 -3.89 -5.10 2.38
CA ARG A 26 -2.64 -4.60 2.96
C ARG A 26 -2.63 -3.07 3.06
N ARG A 27 -3.08 -2.37 2.02
CA ARG A 27 -3.25 -0.90 2.04
C ARG A 27 -4.25 -0.45 3.10
N ALA A 28 -5.39 -1.14 3.21
CA ALA A 28 -6.41 -0.83 4.23
C ALA A 28 -5.87 -1.03 5.66
N LEU A 29 -5.12 -2.11 5.90
CA LEU A 29 -4.49 -2.36 7.20
C LEU A 29 -3.44 -1.30 7.53
N ALA A 30 -2.55 -0.97 6.59
CA ALA A 30 -1.52 0.07 6.78
C ALA A 30 -2.13 1.46 7.05
N GLY A 31 -3.25 1.78 6.41
CA GLY A 31 -4.01 3.02 6.64
C GLY A 31 -4.97 2.98 7.83
N GLY A 32 -5.11 1.84 8.49
CA GLY A 32 -6.06 1.62 9.57
C GLY A 32 -5.74 2.44 10.83
N LYS A 33 -6.79 2.80 11.59
CA LYS A 33 -6.68 3.63 12.80
C LYS A 33 -5.62 3.13 13.79
N ALA A 34 -5.46 1.81 13.90
CA ALA A 34 -4.50 1.19 14.81
C ALA A 34 -3.03 1.44 14.42
N LEU A 35 -2.70 1.52 13.13
CA LEU A 35 -1.33 1.61 12.64
C LEU A 35 -0.97 3.00 12.12
N LYS A 36 -1.96 3.84 11.80
CA LYS A 36 -1.76 5.17 11.19
C LYS A 36 -0.74 6.03 11.95
N THR A 37 -0.75 6.00 13.28
CA THR A 37 0.15 6.81 14.11
C THR A 37 1.58 6.29 14.14
N MET A 38 1.81 4.99 13.86
CA MET A 38 3.14 4.38 13.97
C MET A 38 4.07 4.86 12.84
N TRP A 39 3.53 5.09 11.65
CA TRP A 39 4.28 5.63 10.51
C TRP A 39 4.82 7.02 10.83
N GLY A 40 6.14 7.17 10.79
CA GLY A 40 6.83 8.39 11.19
C GLY A 40 6.99 8.58 12.71
N HIS A 41 6.35 7.75 13.54
CA HIS A 41 6.51 7.76 15.01
C HIS A 41 6.92 6.37 15.51
N GLY A 42 8.10 5.92 15.07
CA GLY A 42 8.68 4.64 15.44
C GLY A 42 8.77 3.66 14.27
N TRP A 43 7.92 3.77 13.25
CA TRP A 43 8.03 2.98 12.02
C TRP A 43 8.40 3.86 10.83
N PHE A 44 9.53 3.56 10.19
CA PHE A 44 10.04 4.32 9.06
C PHE A 44 10.17 3.42 7.83
N VAL A 45 9.35 3.68 6.80
CA VAL A 45 9.34 2.89 5.57
C VAL A 45 10.29 3.49 4.54
N LEU A 46 11.11 2.64 3.92
CA LEU A 46 11.93 3.00 2.77
C LEU A 46 11.22 2.58 1.48
N PRO A 47 11.10 3.44 0.48
CA PRO A 47 10.48 3.07 -0.78
C PRO A 47 11.35 2.07 -1.55
N ASN A 48 10.79 0.92 -1.91
CA ASN A 48 11.44 -0.08 -2.74
C ASN A 48 10.51 -0.57 -3.87
N PRO A 49 10.67 -0.08 -5.10
CA PRO A 49 9.89 -0.51 -6.26
C PRO A 49 10.48 -1.72 -7.00
N VAL A 50 11.68 -2.19 -6.62
CA VAL A 50 12.47 -3.14 -7.42
C VAL A 50 12.17 -4.60 -7.07
N TYR A 51 11.86 -4.89 -5.81
CA TYR A 51 11.57 -6.24 -5.34
C TYR A 51 10.55 -6.26 -4.19
N GLY A 52 10.26 -7.46 -3.68
CA GLY A 52 9.59 -7.65 -2.40
C GLY A 52 8.17 -8.17 -2.51
N THR A 53 7.52 -8.38 -1.37
CA THR A 53 6.18 -8.96 -1.30
C THR A 53 5.08 -8.08 -1.91
N ALA A 54 5.38 -6.81 -2.20
CA ALA A 54 4.47 -5.89 -2.88
C ALA A 54 4.37 -6.14 -4.39
N LEU A 55 5.34 -6.82 -5.01
CA LEU A 55 5.32 -7.17 -6.44
C LEU A 55 4.47 -8.42 -6.71
N LYS A 56 3.18 -8.36 -6.33
CA LYS A 56 2.21 -9.44 -6.52
C LYS A 56 0.87 -8.86 -6.95
N GLY A 57 0.11 -9.65 -7.71
CA GLY A 57 -1.18 -9.25 -8.27
C GLY A 57 -1.08 -8.68 -9.68
N GLY A 58 -2.22 -8.60 -10.36
CA GLY A 58 -2.36 -7.98 -11.67
C GLY A 58 -2.57 -6.46 -11.58
N ARG A 59 -2.64 -5.81 -12.74
CA ARG A 59 -2.89 -4.37 -12.85
C ARG A 59 -4.14 -3.94 -12.09
N ASP A 60 -5.23 -4.71 -12.16
CA ASP A 60 -6.50 -4.36 -11.51
C ASP A 60 -6.44 -4.45 -9.97
N ASP A 61 -5.57 -5.30 -9.42
CA ASP A 61 -5.39 -5.43 -7.96
C ASP A 61 -4.67 -4.21 -7.35
N VAL A 62 -3.78 -3.61 -8.14
CA VAL A 62 -2.97 -2.45 -7.75
C VAL A 62 -3.67 -1.15 -8.12
N PHE A 63 -4.29 -1.09 -9.30
CA PHE A 63 -4.96 0.08 -9.87
C PHE A 63 -6.44 -0.24 -10.17
N PRO A 64 -7.32 -0.18 -9.15
CA PRO A 64 -8.74 -0.44 -9.30
C PRO A 64 -9.37 0.43 -10.39
N ALA A 65 -10.28 -0.14 -11.18
CA ALA A 65 -10.89 0.54 -12.31
C ALA A 65 -11.62 1.83 -11.92
N ASP A 66 -12.26 1.86 -10.75
CA ASP A 66 -12.97 3.03 -10.20
C ASP A 66 -12.05 4.18 -9.78
N LYS A 67 -10.73 3.94 -9.71
CA LYS A 67 -9.69 4.94 -9.41
C LYS A 67 -8.92 5.38 -10.64
N ARG A 68 -9.20 4.81 -11.82
CA ARG A 68 -8.51 5.19 -13.05
C ARG A 68 -9.00 6.55 -13.52
N TRP A 69 -8.06 7.33 -14.03
CA TRP A 69 -8.40 8.56 -14.72
C TRP A 69 -9.21 8.23 -15.98
N THR A 70 -10.35 8.90 -16.14
CA THR A 70 -11.16 8.84 -17.36
C THR A 70 -10.91 10.13 -18.15
N PRO A 71 -10.51 10.05 -19.42
CA PRO A 71 -10.36 11.25 -20.23
C PRO A 71 -11.70 12.00 -20.31
N PRO A 72 -11.70 13.34 -20.15
CA PRO A 72 -12.89 14.12 -20.48
C PRO A 72 -13.24 13.87 -21.96
N THR A 73 -14.53 13.66 -22.25
CA THR A 73 -15.01 13.48 -23.62
C THR A 73 -14.54 14.65 -24.47
N ALA A 74 -13.85 14.38 -25.58
CA ALA A 74 -13.43 15.42 -26.51
C ALA A 74 -14.68 16.20 -26.99
N GLY A 75 -14.81 17.45 -26.53
CA GLY A 75 -15.96 18.32 -26.83
C GLY A 75 -16.52 19.12 -25.67
N ALA A 76 -16.11 18.89 -24.42
CA ALA A 76 -16.43 19.77 -23.31
C ALA A 76 -15.24 20.70 -23.02
N GLU A 77 -15.13 21.79 -23.77
CA GLU A 77 -14.39 22.99 -23.32
C GLU A 77 -15.30 23.87 -22.45
N PRO A 78 -14.74 24.66 -21.51
CA PRO A 78 -15.48 25.56 -20.63
C PRO A 78 -16.24 26.67 -21.36
#